data_AF-A0A257NCM9-F1
#
_entry.id   AF-A0A257NCM9-F1
#
_cell.length_a   1.000
_cell.length_b   1.000
_cell.length_c   1.000
_cell.angle_alpha   90.00
_cell.angle_beta   90.00
_cell.angle_gamma   90.00
#
_symmetry.space_group_name_H-M   'P 1'
#
loop_
_entity.id
_entity.type
_entity.pdbx_description
1 polymer ?
#
loop_
_entity_poly.entity_id
_entity_poly.type
_entity_poly.pdbx_seq_one_letter_code
_entity_poly.pdbx_strand_id
1 'polypeptide(L)'
;MKKLIGFFILVSITSCSTVPQSQRVEEVQPGFVILDVLLYRPVGLIATVIGTGAFIGMSPLTALASIPAPHDAFVKTGKILILSPAAYTFIRPVGDRSFPYNLPQYKHRPIARQNNVEPYKNAVIPKQRPVTPTVPYAQPPLRYPDTGKGL
;
A
#
# COMPACT_ATOMS: atom_id res chain seq x y z
N MET A 1 0.47 -14.28 39.33
CA MET A 1 0.39 -12.82 39.04
C MET A 1 1.76 -12.14 38.93
N LYS A 2 2.75 -12.46 39.77
CA LYS A 2 4.10 -11.85 39.77
C LYS A 2 4.86 -11.93 38.43
N LYS A 3 4.73 -13.06 37.73
CA LYS A 3 5.35 -13.30 36.40
C LYS A 3 4.69 -12.46 35.28
N LEU A 4 3.42 -12.11 35.45
CA LEU A 4 2.65 -11.32 34.48
C LEU A 4 3.03 -9.83 34.55
N ILE A 5 3.27 -9.30 35.77
CA ILE A 5 3.77 -7.94 35.96
C ILE A 5 5.16 -7.76 35.34
N GLY A 6 6.08 -8.71 35.56
CA GLY A 6 7.43 -8.63 34.98
C GLY A 6 7.44 -8.64 33.45
N PHE A 7 6.56 -9.44 32.84
CA PHE A 7 6.41 -9.48 31.38
C PHE A 7 5.87 -8.16 30.81
N PHE A 8 4.90 -7.54 31.49
CA PHE A 8 4.36 -6.23 31.09
C PHE A 8 5.41 -5.12 31.17
N ILE A 9 6.25 -5.11 32.20
CA ILE A 9 7.33 -4.13 32.36
C ILE A 9 8.40 -4.32 31.26
N LEU A 10 8.76 -5.56 30.95
CA LEU A 10 9.73 -5.86 29.90
C LEU A 10 9.24 -5.41 28.51
N VAL A 11 7.99 -5.71 28.16
CA VAL A 11 7.35 -5.29 26.90
C VAL A 11 7.23 -3.76 26.79
N SER A 12 6.97 -3.08 27.92
CA SER A 12 6.87 -1.62 27.96
C SER A 12 8.21 -0.93 27.68
N ILE A 13 9.33 -1.48 28.20
CA ILE A 13 10.67 -0.94 27.97
C ILE A 13 11.11 -1.12 26.51
N THR A 14 10.75 -2.23 25.86
CA THR A 14 11.07 -2.47 24.44
C THR A 14 10.29 -1.57 23.48
N SER A 15 9.20 -0.94 23.92
CA SER A 15 8.37 -0.05 23.08
C SER A 15 8.95 1.36 22.93
N CYS A 16 10.08 1.68 23.57
CA CYS A 16 10.80 2.94 23.37
C CYS A 16 11.77 2.79 22.18
N SER A 17 11.24 2.66 20.96
CA SER A 17 12.06 2.73 19.75
C SER A 17 11.82 4.06 19.03
N THR A 18 12.90 4.82 18.97
CA THR A 18 13.16 6.04 18.21
C THR A 18 12.25 6.23 16.99
N VAL A 19 11.57 7.38 16.94
CA VAL A 19 10.89 7.88 15.74
C VAL A 19 11.99 8.37 14.77
N PRO A 20 12.26 7.69 13.64
CA PRO A 20 13.15 8.26 12.65
C PRO A 20 12.37 9.33 11.86
N GLN A 21 12.71 10.58 12.11
CA GLN A 21 12.21 11.74 11.37
C GLN A 21 12.73 11.65 9.92
N SER A 22 11.88 11.19 9.00
CA SER A 22 12.28 10.95 7.61
C SER A 22 12.31 12.26 6.81
N GLN A 23 13.50 12.65 6.37
CA GLN A 23 13.71 13.63 5.33
C GLN A 23 13.15 13.16 3.98
N ARG A 24 12.74 14.15 3.19
CA ARG A 24 12.00 14.09 1.94
C ARG A 24 12.95 13.91 0.74
N VAL A 25 13.23 12.66 0.34
CA VAL A 25 13.50 12.27 -1.07
C VAL A 25 13.01 10.81 -1.22
N GLU A 26 12.12 10.59 -2.18
CA GLU A 26 11.45 9.32 -2.47
C GLU A 26 12.40 8.38 -3.22
N GLU A 27 13.43 7.89 -2.52
CA GLU A 27 14.13 6.68 -2.93
C GLU A 27 13.47 5.49 -2.25
N VAL A 28 12.82 4.64 -3.05
CA VAL A 28 12.21 3.40 -2.58
C VAL A 28 13.33 2.48 -2.11
N GLN A 29 13.52 2.40 -0.80
CA GLN A 29 14.50 1.50 -0.21
C GLN A 29 13.93 0.07 -0.21
N PRO A 30 14.53 -0.88 -0.94
CA PRO A 30 13.98 -2.24 -1.07
C PRO A 30 13.90 -2.98 0.27
N GLY A 31 14.83 -2.71 1.20
CA GLY A 31 14.77 -3.26 2.55
C GLY A 31 13.57 -2.78 3.35
N PHE A 32 13.18 -1.50 3.20
CA PHE A 32 12.01 -0.96 3.88
C PHE A 32 10.71 -1.54 3.34
N VAL A 33 10.63 -1.82 2.03
CA VAL A 33 9.47 -2.49 1.43
C VAL A 33 9.23 -3.87 2.06
N ILE A 34 10.29 -4.64 2.28
CA ILE A 34 10.20 -5.96 2.91
C ILE A 34 9.73 -5.81 4.38
N LEU A 35 10.29 -4.86 5.12
CA LEU A 35 9.87 -4.57 6.50
C LEU A 35 8.42 -4.06 6.58
N ASP A 36 7.98 -3.25 5.61
CA ASP A 36 6.60 -2.75 5.51
C ASP A 36 5.60 -3.91 5.42
N VAL A 37 5.88 -4.87 4.55
CA VAL A 37 5.00 -6.02 4.34
C VAL A 37 5.05 -6.99 5.52
N LEU A 38 6.24 -7.32 6.02
CA LEU A 38 6.41 -8.37 7.02
C LEU A 38 6.15 -7.92 8.46
N LEU A 39 6.42 -6.66 8.80
CA LEU A 39 6.32 -6.17 10.17
C LEU A 39 5.27 -5.06 10.30
N TYR A 40 5.40 -3.98 9.54
CA TYR A 40 4.57 -2.79 9.77
C TYR A 40 3.09 -3.03 9.45
N ARG A 41 2.76 -3.81 8.41
CA ARG A 41 1.37 -4.15 8.07
C ARG A 41 0.71 -5.07 9.10
N PRO A 42 1.32 -6.18 9.55
CA PRO A 42 0.78 -6.96 10.66
C PRO A 42 0.60 -6.14 11.94
N VAL A 43 1.57 -5.29 12.28
CA VAL A 43 1.47 -4.41 13.45
C VAL A 43 0.32 -3.43 13.31
N GLY A 44 0.13 -2.81 12.14
CA GLY A 44 -0.99 -1.91 11.87
C GLY A 44 -2.35 -2.61 11.93
N LEU A 45 -2.44 -3.87 11.48
CA LEU A 45 -3.64 -4.69 11.61
C LEU A 45 -3.96 -4.95 13.09
N ILE A 46 -2.97 -5.37 13.87
CA ILE A 46 -3.12 -5.58 15.32
C ILE A 46 -3.56 -4.29 16.01
N ALA A 47 -2.95 -3.15 15.67
CA ALA A 47 -3.33 -1.85 16.19
C ALA A 47 -4.79 -1.49 15.86
N THR A 48 -5.26 -1.81 14.66
CA THR A 48 -6.65 -1.59 14.24
C THR A 48 -7.62 -2.46 15.05
N VAL A 49 -7.28 -3.73 15.28
CA VAL A 49 -8.10 -4.66 16.09
C VAL A 49 -8.17 -4.20 17.54
N ILE A 50 -7.03 -3.86 18.15
CA ILE A 50 -6.96 -3.35 19.52
C ILE A 50 -7.73 -2.03 19.64
N GLY A 51 -7.52 -1.11 18.70
CA GLY A 51 -8.21 0.17 18.66
C GLY A 51 -9.72 0.03 18.51
N THR A 52 -10.17 -0.95 17.72
CA THR A 52 -11.60 -1.29 17.60
C THR A 52 -12.17 -1.81 18.92
N GLY A 53 -11.47 -2.73 19.59
CA GLY A 53 -11.89 -3.22 20.91
C GLY A 53 -11.94 -2.10 21.96
N ALA A 54 -10.93 -1.24 21.98
CA ALA A 54 -10.88 -0.07 22.86
C ALA A 54 -12.03 0.91 22.55
N PHE A 55 -12.33 1.16 21.28
CA PHE A 55 -13.44 2.03 20.88
C PHE A 55 -14.79 1.50 21.36
N ILE A 56 -15.03 0.19 21.27
CA ILE A 56 -16.26 -0.44 21.79
C ILE A 56 -16.33 -0.27 23.31
N GLY A 57 -15.24 -0.54 24.03
CA GLY A 57 -15.18 -0.39 25.50
C GLY A 57 -15.34 1.06 25.97
N MET A 58 -14.78 2.02 25.23
CA MET A 58 -14.85 3.46 25.53
C MET A 58 -16.09 4.13 24.94
N SER A 59 -16.88 3.45 24.11
CA SER A 59 -18.09 3.99 23.45
C SER A 59 -19.03 4.73 24.41
N PRO A 60 -19.46 4.16 25.56
CA PRO A 60 -20.37 4.88 26.47
C PRO A 60 -19.76 6.15 27.03
N LEU A 61 -18.46 6.14 27.38
CA LEU A 61 -17.75 7.33 27.84
C LEU A 61 -17.62 8.38 26.73
N THR A 62 -17.34 7.92 25.51
CA THR A 62 -17.18 8.78 24.33
C THR A 62 -18.52 9.44 23.96
N ALA A 63 -19.64 8.73 24.13
CA ALA A 63 -20.97 9.29 23.95
C ALA A 63 -21.25 10.42 24.96
N LEU A 64 -20.87 10.25 26.23
CA LEU A 64 -20.98 11.32 27.23
C LEU A 64 -20.07 12.51 26.90
N ALA A 65 -18.86 12.26 26.41
CA ALA A 65 -17.93 13.29 25.95
C ALA A 65 -18.45 14.05 24.71
N SER A 66 -19.43 13.50 24.00
CA SER A 66 -20.09 14.16 22.87
C SER A 66 -21.24 15.08 23.28
N ILE A 67 -21.58 15.18 24.58
CA ILE A 67 -22.61 16.11 25.08
C ILE A 67 -22.17 17.59 24.97
N PRO A 68 -20.94 18.00 25.37
CA PRO A 68 -20.50 19.36 25.13
C PRO A 68 -20.25 19.59 23.63
N ALA A 69 -20.54 20.81 23.15
CA ALA A 69 -20.07 21.25 21.85
C ALA A 69 -18.52 21.10 21.81
N PRO A 70 -17.92 20.56 20.74
CA PRO A 70 -18.45 20.40 19.37
C PRO A 70 -19.14 19.07 18.99
N HIS A 71 -19.63 18.24 19.92
CA HIS A 71 -20.38 16.99 19.64
C HIS A 71 -19.70 15.99 18.69
N ASP A 72 -18.40 16.12 18.44
CA ASP A 72 -17.64 15.32 17.46
C ASP A 72 -16.77 14.24 18.13
N ALA A 73 -16.87 14.10 19.45
CA ALA A 73 -16.01 13.21 20.25
C ALA A 73 -16.06 11.76 19.73
N PHE A 74 -17.24 11.28 19.35
CA PHE A 74 -17.42 9.93 18.81
C PHE A 74 -16.69 9.73 17.48
N VAL A 75 -16.87 10.67 16.55
CA VAL A 75 -16.25 10.64 15.22
C VAL A 75 -14.73 10.75 15.34
N LYS A 76 -14.24 11.65 16.20
CA LYS A 76 -12.81 11.87 16.40
C LYS A 76 -12.14 10.66 17.01
N THR A 77 -12.76 10.04 18.01
CA THR A 77 -12.20 8.85 18.67
C THR A 77 -12.15 7.67 17.70
N GLY A 78 -13.21 7.42 16.92
CA GLY A 78 -13.21 6.39 15.90
C GLY A 78 -12.17 6.65 14.80
N LYS A 79 -12.00 7.92 14.40
CA LYS A 79 -10.97 8.31 13.43
C LYS A 79 -9.56 7.97 13.92
N ILE A 80 -9.27 8.22 15.19
CA ILE A 80 -7.94 8.00 15.77
C ILE A 80 -7.69 6.51 16.03
N LEU A 81 -8.63 5.81 16.66
CA LEU A 81 -8.44 4.43 17.10
C LEU A 81 -8.61 3.39 15.98
N ILE A 82 -9.44 3.67 14.98
CA ILE A 82 -9.78 2.69 13.94
C ILE A 82 -9.30 3.18 12.59
N LEU A 83 -9.74 4.36 12.18
CA LEU A 83 -9.59 4.80 10.79
C LEU A 83 -8.13 5.12 10.42
N SER A 84 -7.39 5.73 11.35
CA SER A 84 -5.98 6.10 11.15
C SER A 84 -5.05 4.88 11.04
N PRO A 85 -5.09 3.90 11.97
CA PRO A 85 -4.30 2.68 11.81
C PRO A 85 -4.77 1.82 10.63
N ALA A 86 -6.08 1.76 10.35
CA ALA A 86 -6.60 1.03 9.18
C ALA A 86 -6.10 1.67 7.86
N ALA A 87 -6.13 3.00 7.75
CA ALA A 87 -5.64 3.70 6.57
C ALA A 87 -4.14 3.47 6.34
N TYR A 88 -3.35 3.51 7.43
CA TYR A 88 -1.92 3.19 7.37
C TYR A 88 -1.66 1.74 6.94
N THR A 89 -2.55 0.80 7.29
CA THR A 89 -2.37 -0.63 7.01
C THR A 89 -2.84 -1.05 5.62
N PHE A 90 -4.03 -0.60 5.21
CA PHE A 90 -4.71 -1.11 4.01
C PHE A 90 -4.66 -0.15 2.82
N ILE A 91 -4.64 1.15 3.07
CA ILE A 91 -4.78 2.16 2.01
C ILE A 91 -3.42 2.73 1.60
N ARG A 92 -2.44 2.73 2.52
CA ARG A 92 -1.09 3.24 2.26
C ARG A 92 -0.32 2.36 1.25
N PRO A 93 0.24 2.95 0.18
CA PRO A 93 1.15 2.30 -0.76
C PRO A 93 2.32 1.64 -0.04
N VAL A 94 2.75 0.50 -0.56
CA VAL A 94 3.90 -0.21 -0.01
C VAL A 94 5.15 0.66 -0.14
N GLY A 95 5.88 0.82 0.96
CA GLY A 95 7.13 1.59 0.98
C GLY A 95 6.98 3.11 1.11
N ASP A 96 5.76 3.66 1.07
CA ASP A 96 5.50 5.03 1.55
C ASP A 96 5.91 5.11 3.04
N ARG A 97 6.19 6.28 3.61
CA ARG A 97 6.57 6.50 5.02
C ARG A 97 5.78 7.64 5.68
N SER A 98 4.82 8.23 4.97
CA SER A 98 4.07 9.39 5.46
C SER A 98 3.09 9.04 6.59
N PHE A 99 3.15 9.81 7.68
CA PHE A 99 2.19 9.77 8.80
C PHE A 99 1.92 11.19 9.35
N PRO A 100 0.66 11.60 9.57
CA PRO A 100 -0.57 10.89 9.22
C PRO A 100 -0.65 10.68 7.71
N TYR A 101 -1.07 9.47 7.28
CA TYR A 101 -1.19 9.14 5.86
C TYR A 101 -2.31 9.98 5.26
N ASN A 102 -1.93 11.01 4.50
CA ASN A 102 -2.86 11.78 3.73
C ASN A 102 -3.16 10.97 2.48
N LEU A 103 -4.44 10.61 2.27
CA LEU A 103 -4.86 9.98 1.04
C LEU A 103 -4.36 10.86 -0.11
N PRO A 104 -3.56 10.32 -1.05
CA PRO A 104 -3.18 11.07 -2.23
C PRO A 104 -4.48 11.52 -2.89
N GLN A 105 -4.61 12.82 -3.09
CA GLN A 105 -5.68 13.38 -3.89
C GLN A 105 -5.42 12.89 -5.32
N TYR A 106 -5.86 11.67 -5.64
CA TYR A 106 -5.90 11.22 -7.01
C TYR A 106 -6.78 12.23 -7.71
N LYS A 107 -6.17 13.09 -8.53
CA LYS A 107 -6.91 13.93 -9.45
C LYS A 107 -7.63 12.96 -10.38
N HIS A 108 -8.85 12.59 -10.02
CA HIS A 108 -9.73 11.83 -10.89
C HIS A 108 -9.89 12.71 -12.12
N ARG A 109 -9.09 12.44 -13.15
CA ARG A 109 -9.40 12.92 -14.48
C ARG A 109 -10.76 12.30 -14.77
N PRO A 110 -11.85 13.07 -14.89
CA PRO A 110 -13.13 12.47 -15.26
C PRO A 110 -12.85 11.72 -16.56
N ILE A 111 -13.01 10.39 -16.52
CA ILE A 111 -12.99 9.59 -17.73
C ILE A 111 -14.21 10.10 -18.48
N ALA A 112 -13.98 10.91 -19.52
CA ALA A 112 -15.05 11.29 -20.44
C ALA A 112 -15.69 9.97 -20.88
N ARG A 113 -16.94 9.76 -20.49
CA ARG A 113 -17.69 8.56 -20.83
C ARG A 113 -17.74 8.49 -22.34
N GLN A 114 -16.89 7.65 -22.93
CA GLN A 114 -16.76 7.51 -24.37
C GLN A 114 -17.94 6.64 -24.82
N ASN A 115 -19.10 7.28 -25.01
CA ASN A 115 -20.37 6.65 -25.39
C ASN A 115 -20.39 6.12 -26.84
N ASN A 116 -19.23 6.02 -27.49
CA ASN A 116 -19.13 5.57 -28.87
C ASN A 116 -18.33 4.28 -28.88
N VAL A 117 -19.03 3.17 -28.67
CA VAL A 117 -18.50 1.83 -28.99
C VAL A 117 -18.58 1.69 -30.52
N GLU A 118 -17.55 2.19 -31.20
CA GLU A 118 -17.23 1.76 -32.57
C GLU A 118 -16.62 0.36 -32.49
N PRO A 119 -17.10 -0.63 -33.27
CA PRO A 119 -16.63 -2.01 -33.18
C PRO A 119 -15.16 -2.08 -33.60
N TYR A 120 -14.40 -2.85 -32.82
CA TYR A 120 -12.95 -3.07 -32.89
C TYR A 120 -12.39 -3.16 -34.33
N LYS A 121 -11.89 -2.03 -34.84
CA LYS A 121 -11.03 -1.95 -36.01
C LYS A 121 -9.92 -0.97 -35.68
N ASN A 122 -8.69 -1.47 -35.66
CA ASN A 122 -7.43 -0.80 -35.31
C ASN A 122 -6.99 -0.98 -33.84
N ALA A 123 -6.60 -2.20 -33.50
CA ALA A 123 -5.65 -2.43 -32.43
C ALA A 123 -4.31 -1.75 -32.78
N VAL A 124 -4.08 -0.54 -32.26
CA VAL A 124 -2.72 0.02 -32.19
C VAL A 124 -2.02 -0.70 -31.05
N ILE A 125 -1.19 -1.68 -31.41
CA ILE A 125 -0.27 -2.36 -30.49
C ILE A 125 0.61 -1.27 -29.84
N PRO A 126 0.61 -1.11 -28.51
CA PRO A 126 1.59 -0.26 -27.84
C PRO A 126 2.98 -0.84 -28.14
N LYS A 127 3.92 -0.02 -28.60
CA LYS A 127 5.35 -0.41 -28.68
C LYS A 127 5.83 -0.83 -27.29
N GLN A 128 5.75 -2.11 -26.97
CA GLN A 128 6.57 -2.71 -25.92
C GLN A 128 8.01 -2.66 -26.42
N ARG A 129 8.93 -2.00 -25.69
CA ARG A 129 10.35 -2.19 -25.95
C ARG A 129 10.66 -3.67 -25.65
N PRO A 130 11.17 -4.44 -26.61
CA PRO A 130 11.60 -5.81 -26.35
C PRO A 130 12.77 -5.75 -25.37
N VAL A 131 12.61 -6.36 -24.19
CA VAL A 131 13.77 -6.70 -23.35
C VAL A 131 14.32 -7.98 -23.95
N THR A 132 15.36 -7.88 -24.77
CA THR A 132 15.99 -9.03 -25.42
C THR A 132 16.64 -9.93 -24.36
N PRO A 133 16.21 -11.19 -24.19
CA PRO A 133 16.94 -12.17 -23.42
C PRO A 133 18.15 -12.64 -24.25
N THR A 134 19.37 -12.44 -23.76
CA THR A 134 20.57 -12.94 -24.43
C THR A 134 20.63 -14.46 -24.29
N VAL A 135 20.50 -15.18 -25.41
CA VAL A 135 20.77 -16.64 -25.46
C VAL A 135 21.79 -16.90 -26.58
N PRO A 136 22.87 -17.68 -26.34
CA PRO A 136 23.95 -17.86 -27.32
C PRO A 136 23.51 -18.60 -28.59
N TYR A 137 23.92 -18.08 -29.75
CA TYR A 137 23.57 -18.55 -31.10
C TYR A 137 24.13 -19.95 -31.43
N ALA A 138 23.29 -20.81 -32.01
CA ALA A 138 23.71 -21.90 -32.90
C ALA A 138 23.22 -21.57 -34.32
N GLN A 139 24.13 -21.52 -35.31
CA GLN A 139 23.80 -21.23 -36.71
C GLN A 139 23.35 -22.51 -37.45
N PRO A 140 22.27 -22.46 -38.26
CA PRO A 140 21.92 -23.52 -39.20
C PRO A 140 22.51 -23.29 -40.62
N PRO A 141 22.69 -24.36 -41.43
CA PRO A 141 23.48 -24.32 -42.65
C PRO A 141 22.71 -23.83 -43.90
N LEU A 142 23.48 -23.27 -44.84
CA LEU A 142 23.05 -22.62 -46.09
C LEU A 142 22.40 -23.59 -47.10
N ARG A 143 21.26 -23.18 -47.67
CA ARG A 143 20.57 -23.87 -48.79
C ARG A 143 20.98 -23.28 -50.15
N TYR A 144 21.21 -24.15 -51.12
CA TYR A 144 21.65 -23.89 -52.50
C TYR A 144 20.57 -23.20 -53.38
N PRO A 145 20.94 -22.51 -54.49
CA PRO A 145 20.04 -21.74 -55.31
C PRO A 145 19.39 -22.58 -56.43
N ASP A 146 18.11 -22.30 -56.67
CA ASP A 146 17.25 -22.98 -57.64
C ASP A 146 17.41 -22.35 -59.03
N THR A 147 17.74 -23.19 -60.03
CA THR A 147 17.91 -22.84 -61.44
C THR A 147 16.74 -23.38 -62.25
N GLY A 148 16.02 -22.54 -63.00
CA GLY A 148 15.06 -23.07 -63.97
C GLY A 148 14.27 -22.02 -64.76
N LYS A 149 14.50 -21.99 -66.07
CA LYS A 149 13.86 -21.15 -67.11
C LYS A 149 12.61 -21.83 -67.71
N GLY A 150 11.80 -21.04 -68.42
CA GLY A 150 10.80 -21.47 -69.43
C GLY A 150 9.40 -20.96 -69.08
N LEU A 151 8.61 -20.34 -69.96
CA LEU A 151 8.57 -20.23 -71.43
C LEU A 151 7.93 -18.88 -71.79
#